data_AF-A0A7Y5G4F2-F1
#
_entry.id   AF-A0A7Y5G4F2-F1
#
_cell.length_a   1.000
_cell.length_b   1.000
_cell.length_c   1.000
_cell.angle_alpha   90.00
_cell.angle_beta   90.00
_cell.angle_gamma   90.00
#
_symmetry.space_group_name_H-M   'P 1'
#
loop_
_entity.id
_entity.type
_entity.pdbx_description
1 polymer ?
#
loop_
_entity_poly.entity_id
_entity_poly.type
_entity_poly.pdbx_seq_one_letter_code
_entity_poly.pdbx_strand_id
1 'polypeptide(L)'
;SGNVSVGLRLAMQGNRSYIRCAVVYYGITELSVFRQTLPLFVVRAGQDALGLNQAIDEFVRYALTNDFNLQYINYLEGQHAFDIVDDNDRSREIIKQTLDFLKSNLAAKTGETPESVLTATTFYDMLMRGQSDSAMAQYRRARTKFTGHPNYHWIMQEGGINAMGYQLLQEQRNEAALEVLKINTENHPGSPNVYDSLGDAYEAVGDTARAVQASEKALALLQENTALDENFSRLIRQSAEAKLERLRKQKI
;
A
#
# COMPACT_ATOMS: atom_id res chain seq x y z
N SER A 1 19.77 -19.53 15.80
CA SER A 1 20.28 -18.55 16.79
C SER A 1 19.12 -17.96 17.58
N GLY A 2 19.24 -17.87 18.91
CA GLY A 2 18.23 -17.25 19.79
C GLY A 2 17.99 -15.75 19.49
N ASN A 3 19.01 -15.05 19.00
CA ASN A 3 18.90 -13.63 18.65
C ASN A 3 17.90 -13.41 17.51
N VAL A 4 17.85 -14.32 16.55
CA VAL A 4 16.92 -14.24 15.43
C VAL A 4 15.53 -14.76 15.82
N SER A 5 15.44 -15.92 16.47
CA SER A 5 14.15 -16.53 16.82
C SER A 5 13.36 -15.78 17.89
N VAL A 6 14.06 -15.11 18.81
CA VAL A 6 13.45 -14.36 19.91
C VAL A 6 13.59 -12.86 19.69
N GLY A 7 14.82 -12.37 19.44
CA GLY A 7 15.10 -10.93 19.37
C GLY A 7 14.32 -10.21 18.28
N LEU A 8 14.28 -10.75 17.05
CA LEU A 8 13.53 -10.14 15.96
C LEU A 8 12.02 -10.12 16.24
N ARG A 9 11.48 -11.22 16.77
CA ARG A 9 10.06 -11.29 17.16
C ARG A 9 9.71 -10.22 18.19
N LEU A 10 10.59 -10.00 19.17
CA LEU A 10 10.39 -8.97 20.18
C LEU A 10 10.46 -7.56 19.58
N ALA A 11 11.39 -7.32 18.65
CA ALA A 11 11.55 -6.05 17.94
C ALA A 11 10.32 -5.64 17.12
N MET A 12 9.63 -6.63 16.55
CA MET A 12 8.44 -6.41 15.71
C MET A 12 7.16 -6.15 16.50
N GLN A 13 7.18 -6.22 17.85
CA GLN A 13 6.02 -5.87 18.67
C GLN A 13 5.90 -4.34 18.82
N GLY A 14 4.77 -3.79 18.39
CA GLY A 14 4.53 -2.33 18.35
C GLY A 14 4.64 -1.61 19.69
N ASN A 15 4.29 -2.30 20.79
CA ASN A 15 4.46 -1.79 22.16
C ASN A 15 5.92 -1.59 22.61
N ARG A 16 6.91 -2.01 21.81
CA ARG A 16 8.35 -1.79 22.05
C ARG A 16 8.90 -0.68 21.17
N SER A 17 8.28 0.49 21.24
CA SER A 17 8.69 1.68 20.47
C SER A 17 10.13 2.16 20.77
N TYR A 18 10.71 1.72 21.91
CA TYR A 18 12.11 1.96 22.27
C TYR A 18 13.12 1.19 21.40
N ILE A 19 12.69 0.10 20.74
CA ILE A 19 13.50 -0.58 19.72
C ILE A 19 13.41 0.25 18.44
N ARG A 20 14.55 0.69 17.90
CA ARG A 20 14.60 1.69 16.82
C ARG A 20 14.87 1.12 15.44
N CYS A 21 15.57 -0.01 15.36
CA CYS A 21 15.85 -0.75 14.14
C CYS A 21 16.27 -2.18 14.49
N ALA A 22 16.35 -3.06 13.50
CA ALA A 22 16.92 -4.40 13.65
C ALA A 22 17.87 -4.72 12.49
N VAL A 23 19.00 -5.36 12.83
CA VAL A 23 19.97 -5.90 11.88
C VAL A 23 19.96 -7.41 12.01
N VAL A 24 19.88 -8.12 10.89
CA VAL A 24 19.79 -9.57 10.86
C VAL A 24 20.76 -10.14 9.82
N TYR A 25 21.70 -10.95 10.29
CA TYR A 25 22.67 -11.64 9.45
C TYR A 25 22.35 -13.14 9.43
N TYR A 26 22.39 -13.73 8.24
CA TYR A 26 22.30 -15.18 8.01
C TYR A 26 21.29 -15.89 8.93
N GLY A 27 20.04 -15.42 8.90
CA GLY A 27 18.91 -16.11 9.50
C GLY A 27 17.66 -15.26 9.58
N ILE A 28 16.51 -15.92 9.68
CA ILE A 28 15.23 -15.25 9.95
C ILE A 28 14.33 -16.19 10.76
N THR A 29 13.28 -15.64 11.37
CA THR A 29 12.24 -16.41 12.05
C THR A 29 10.87 -16.03 11.53
N GLU A 30 9.91 -16.93 11.66
CA GLU A 30 8.51 -16.62 11.40
C GLU A 30 8.04 -15.47 12.31
N LEU A 31 7.36 -14.51 11.68
CA LEU A 31 6.80 -13.35 12.35
C LEU A 31 5.27 -13.46 12.40
N SER A 32 4.73 -13.25 13.60
CA SER A 32 3.28 -13.22 13.85
C SER A 32 2.76 -11.81 14.19
N VAL A 33 3.66 -10.82 14.35
CA VAL A 33 3.36 -9.43 14.71
C VAL A 33 4.18 -8.52 13.82
N PHE A 34 3.60 -7.39 13.40
CA PHE A 34 4.16 -6.53 12.37
C PHE A 34 4.29 -5.09 12.84
N ARG A 35 5.51 -4.56 12.76
CA ARG A 35 5.81 -3.13 12.82
C ARG A 35 6.42 -2.72 11.49
N GLN A 36 5.56 -2.40 10.53
CA GLN A 36 5.91 -2.10 9.14
C GLN A 36 7.01 -1.03 9.03
N THR A 37 6.96 -0.04 9.92
CA THR A 37 7.87 1.11 9.90
C THR A 37 9.21 0.88 10.59
N LEU A 38 9.38 -0.25 11.30
CA LEU A 38 10.66 -0.57 11.92
C LEU A 38 11.71 -0.73 10.80
N PRO A 39 12.78 0.07 10.78
CA PRO A 39 13.88 -0.12 9.85
C PRO A 39 14.52 -1.50 10.08
N LEU A 40 14.55 -2.31 9.03
CA LEU A 40 15.15 -3.64 9.00
C LEU A 40 16.33 -3.65 8.03
N PHE A 41 17.46 -4.21 8.46
CA PHE A 41 18.62 -4.47 7.61
C PHE A 41 18.91 -5.97 7.62
N VAL A 42 18.71 -6.63 6.48
CA VAL A 42 18.86 -8.08 6.35
C VAL A 42 19.99 -8.40 5.39
N VAL A 43 20.90 -9.27 5.82
CA VAL A 43 22.00 -9.76 4.98
C VAL A 43 21.88 -11.27 4.79
N ARG A 44 21.82 -11.67 3.52
CA ARG A 44 21.85 -13.08 3.09
C ARG A 44 23.25 -13.45 2.62
N ALA A 45 23.76 -14.59 3.11
CA ALA A 45 25.02 -15.18 2.71
C ALA A 45 24.75 -16.36 1.74
N GLY A 46 25.16 -16.23 0.49
CA GLY A 46 24.74 -17.13 -0.59
C GLY A 46 25.32 -18.54 -0.52
N GLN A 47 26.46 -18.73 0.14
CA GLN A 47 27.06 -20.05 0.37
C GLN A 47 26.54 -20.74 1.65
N ASP A 48 25.61 -20.10 2.37
CA ASP A 48 24.99 -20.67 3.56
C ASP A 48 24.01 -21.81 3.22
N ALA A 49 23.56 -22.53 4.25
CA ALA A 49 22.70 -23.70 4.10
C ALA A 49 21.40 -23.37 3.34
N LEU A 50 20.98 -24.28 2.45
CA LEU A 50 19.79 -24.11 1.60
C LEU A 50 18.54 -23.68 2.39
N GLY A 51 18.24 -24.36 3.50
CA GLY A 51 17.05 -24.05 4.30
C GLY A 51 17.08 -22.66 4.94
N LEU A 52 18.27 -22.17 5.27
CA LEU A 52 18.43 -20.81 5.80
C LEU A 52 18.18 -19.76 4.73
N ASN A 53 18.77 -19.97 3.56
CA ASN A 53 18.58 -19.09 2.41
C ASN A 53 17.11 -19.07 1.95
N GLN A 54 16.44 -20.22 1.91
CA GLN A 54 15.00 -20.30 1.61
C GLN A 54 14.14 -19.49 2.60
N ALA A 55 14.41 -19.62 3.91
CA ALA A 55 13.68 -18.87 4.92
C ALA A 55 13.85 -17.35 4.74
N ILE A 56 15.07 -16.88 4.45
CA ILE A 56 15.34 -15.46 4.18
C ILE A 56 14.62 -15.00 2.91
N ASP A 57 14.62 -15.81 1.84
CA ASP A 57 13.96 -15.48 0.57
C ASP A 57 12.44 -15.34 0.77
N GLU A 58 11.82 -16.22 1.55
CA GLU A 58 10.41 -16.14 1.93
C GLU A 58 10.09 -14.89 2.73
N PHE A 59 10.94 -14.57 3.72
CA PHE A 59 10.79 -13.36 4.51
C PHE A 59 10.91 -12.09 3.66
N VAL A 60 11.91 -12.00 2.78
CA VAL A 60 12.11 -10.81 1.94
C VAL A 60 10.91 -10.61 1.01
N ARG A 61 10.41 -11.69 0.39
CA ARG A 61 9.19 -11.64 -0.42
C ARG A 61 8.01 -11.13 0.39
N TYR A 62 7.84 -11.66 1.60
CA TYR A 62 6.78 -11.23 2.50
C TYR A 62 6.91 -9.75 2.89
N ALA A 63 8.09 -9.32 3.31
CA ALA A 63 8.38 -7.95 3.71
C ALA A 63 8.12 -6.94 2.58
N LEU A 64 8.53 -7.25 1.36
CA LEU A 64 8.25 -6.42 0.17
C LEU A 64 6.75 -6.38 -0.15
N THR A 65 6.04 -7.51 -0.03
CA THR A 65 4.59 -7.58 -0.29
C THR A 65 3.78 -6.76 0.72
N ASN A 66 4.30 -6.56 1.92
CA ASN A 66 3.64 -5.83 3.01
C ASN A 66 4.27 -4.45 3.26
N ASP A 67 5.08 -3.94 2.32
CA ASP A 67 5.75 -2.63 2.36
C ASP A 67 6.52 -2.36 3.66
N PHE A 68 7.33 -3.32 4.11
CA PHE A 68 8.19 -3.13 5.28
C PHE A 68 9.35 -2.18 4.92
N ASN A 69 9.79 -1.41 5.91
CA ASN A 69 11.01 -0.60 5.80
C ASN A 69 12.25 -1.51 5.81
N LEU A 70 12.58 -2.08 4.64
CA LEU A 70 13.62 -3.11 4.47
C LEU A 70 14.79 -2.61 3.62
N GLN A 71 15.99 -2.74 4.17
CA GLN A 71 17.26 -2.76 3.43
C GLN A 71 17.75 -4.20 3.36
N TYR A 72 18.08 -4.67 2.16
CA TYR A 72 18.45 -6.06 1.92
C TYR A 72 19.75 -6.15 1.12
N ILE A 73 20.69 -6.93 1.63
CA ILE A 73 21.94 -7.28 0.94
C ILE A 73 21.94 -8.76 0.63
N ASN A 74 22.13 -9.09 -0.65
CA ASN A 74 22.39 -10.44 -1.10
C ASN A 74 23.88 -10.60 -1.42
N TYR A 75 24.64 -11.26 -0.54
CA TYR A 75 26.06 -11.53 -0.73
C TYR A 75 26.26 -12.96 -1.24
N LEU A 76 26.32 -13.14 -2.56
CA LEU A 76 26.30 -14.46 -3.20
C LEU A 76 27.47 -15.36 -2.78
N GLU A 77 28.66 -14.80 -2.64
CA GLU A 77 29.88 -15.51 -2.25
C GLU A 77 30.07 -15.58 -0.74
N GLY A 78 29.21 -14.92 0.05
CA GLY A 78 29.32 -14.91 1.49
C GLY A 78 29.09 -16.29 2.09
N GLN A 79 30.01 -16.72 2.94
CA GLN A 79 29.85 -17.91 3.78
C GLN A 79 29.18 -17.58 5.11
N HIS A 80 28.82 -18.62 5.86
CA HIS A 80 28.31 -18.45 7.22
C HIS A 80 29.34 -17.70 8.08
N ALA A 81 28.88 -16.73 8.87
CA ALA A 81 29.73 -15.89 9.72
C ALA A 81 30.79 -15.05 8.96
N PHE A 82 30.57 -14.71 7.68
CA PHE A 82 31.50 -13.91 6.87
C PHE A 82 31.91 -12.58 7.54
N ASP A 83 31.07 -12.01 8.41
CA ASP A 83 31.34 -10.77 9.15
C ASP A 83 32.47 -10.90 10.18
N ILE A 84 32.87 -12.13 10.49
CA ILE A 84 33.93 -12.47 11.42
C ILE A 84 35.11 -13.12 10.69
N VAL A 85 34.82 -14.03 9.75
CA VAL A 85 35.86 -14.90 9.16
C VAL A 85 36.46 -14.35 7.87
N ASP A 86 35.75 -13.48 7.16
CA ASP A 86 36.22 -12.93 5.90
C ASP A 86 36.83 -11.54 6.11
N ASP A 87 38.01 -11.33 5.54
CA ASP A 87 38.68 -10.03 5.53
C ASP A 87 38.90 -9.53 4.10
N ASN A 88 37.79 -9.28 3.40
CA ASN A 88 37.78 -8.85 1.99
C ASN A 88 36.98 -7.56 1.78
N ASP A 89 37.14 -6.91 0.63
CA ASP A 89 36.50 -5.62 0.35
C ASP A 89 34.97 -5.68 0.50
N ARG A 90 34.34 -6.78 0.06
CA ARG A 90 32.88 -6.94 0.13
C ARG A 90 32.39 -7.08 1.56
N SER A 91 33.05 -7.91 2.38
CA SER A 91 32.74 -8.05 3.81
C SER A 91 32.88 -6.71 4.56
N ARG A 92 33.94 -5.93 4.30
CA ARG A 92 34.14 -4.58 4.87
C ARG A 92 33.05 -3.61 4.43
N GLU A 93 32.66 -3.64 3.16
CA GLU A 93 31.59 -2.80 2.62
C GLU A 93 30.26 -3.09 3.31
N ILE A 94 29.90 -4.37 3.47
CA ILE A 94 28.67 -4.78 4.13
C ILE A 94 28.66 -4.36 5.61
N ILE A 95 29.76 -4.59 6.33
CA ILE A 95 29.90 -4.14 7.73
C ILE A 95 29.77 -2.62 7.83
N LYS A 96 30.38 -1.88 6.90
CA LYS A 96 30.25 -0.42 6.85
C LYS A 96 28.79 0.01 6.64
N GLN A 97 28.07 -0.59 5.69
CA GLN A 97 26.65 -0.32 5.47
C GLN A 97 25.80 -0.60 6.71
N THR A 98 26.08 -1.70 7.42
CA THR A 98 25.42 -2.02 8.70
C THR A 98 25.67 -0.95 9.76
N LEU A 99 26.91 -0.48 9.91
CA LEU A 99 27.24 0.58 10.86
C LEU A 99 26.57 1.92 10.51
N ASP A 100 26.52 2.27 9.23
CA ASP A 100 25.88 3.50 8.76
C ASP A 100 24.35 3.45 8.92
N PHE A 101 23.75 2.27 8.68
CA PHE A 101 22.34 2.01 8.99
C PHE A 101 22.04 2.20 10.47
N LEU A 102 22.85 1.60 11.36
CA LEU A 102 22.67 1.74 12.81
C LEU A 102 22.81 3.20 13.26
N LYS A 103 23.86 3.91 12.81
CA LYS A 103 24.07 5.33 13.15
C LYS A 103 22.86 6.18 12.75
N SER A 104 22.37 6.00 11.53
CA SER A 104 21.25 6.79 11.00
C SER A 104 19.96 6.58 11.79
N ASN A 105 19.65 5.32 12.14
CA ASN A 105 18.40 4.98 12.83
C ASN A 105 18.46 5.18 14.35
N LEU A 106 19.65 5.18 14.95
CA LEU A 106 19.83 5.44 16.38
C LEU A 106 20.01 6.93 16.71
N ALA A 107 20.43 7.76 15.75
CA ALA A 107 20.59 9.21 15.94
C ALA A 107 19.25 9.99 15.98
N ALA A 108 18.15 9.41 15.50
CA ALA A 108 16.86 10.09 15.43
C ALA A 108 16.25 10.35 16.84
N LYS A 109 15.84 11.61 17.09
CA LYS A 109 15.17 12.02 18.34
C LYS A 109 13.88 11.21 18.60
N THR A 110 13.55 11.07 19.88
CA THR A 110 12.34 10.39 20.36
C THR A 110 11.09 11.06 19.81
N GLY A 111 10.38 10.35 18.94
CA GLY A 111 9.00 10.57 18.57
C GLY A 111 8.35 9.20 18.38
N GLU A 112 7.03 9.12 18.55
CA GLU A 112 6.27 7.94 18.18
C GLU A 112 6.41 7.73 16.67
N THR A 113 7.21 6.74 16.26
CA THR A 113 7.12 6.24 14.89
C THR A 113 5.80 5.50 14.78
N PRO A 114 4.90 5.89 13.85
CA PRO A 114 3.65 5.17 13.68
C PRO A 114 3.96 3.71 13.32
N GLU A 115 3.20 2.75 13.84
CA GLU A 115 3.45 1.33 13.59
C GLU A 115 3.33 0.95 12.10
N SER A 116 2.52 1.70 11.35
CA SER A 116 2.28 1.55 9.91
C SER A 116 2.26 2.89 9.17
N VAL A 117 2.55 2.84 7.87
CA VAL A 117 2.34 3.92 6.91
C VAL A 117 1.36 3.42 5.87
N LEU A 118 0.35 4.24 5.55
CA LEU A 118 -0.57 3.91 4.48
C LEU A 118 0.11 4.05 3.12
N THR A 119 0.24 2.93 2.43
CA THR A 119 0.67 2.81 1.04
C THR A 119 -0.51 2.41 0.16
N ALA A 120 -0.35 2.48 -1.17
CA ALA A 120 -1.37 1.95 -2.08
C ALA A 120 -1.59 0.45 -1.85
N THR A 121 -0.52 -0.32 -1.65
CA THR A 121 -0.55 -1.77 -1.42
C THR A 121 -1.29 -2.10 -0.12
N THR A 122 -0.92 -1.46 1.00
CA THR A 122 -1.56 -1.75 2.30
C THR A 122 -3.01 -1.29 2.34
N PHE A 123 -3.34 -0.19 1.67
CA PHE A 123 -4.73 0.25 1.52
C PHE A 123 -5.56 -0.79 0.76
N TYR A 124 -5.05 -1.24 -0.38
CA TYR A 124 -5.71 -2.25 -1.21
C TYR A 124 -5.82 -3.61 -0.50
N ASP A 125 -4.76 -4.08 0.15
CA ASP A 125 -4.75 -5.36 0.88
C ASP A 125 -5.75 -5.35 2.05
N MET A 126 -5.85 -4.26 2.82
CA MET A 126 -6.89 -4.12 3.85
C MET A 126 -8.29 -4.23 3.26
N LEU A 127 -8.55 -3.57 2.12
CA LEU A 127 -9.85 -3.64 1.44
C LEU A 127 -10.15 -5.05 0.92
N MET A 128 -9.16 -5.72 0.33
CA MET A 128 -9.30 -7.12 -0.08
C MET A 128 -9.58 -8.03 1.12
N ARG A 129 -8.98 -7.79 2.28
CA ARG A 129 -9.24 -8.57 3.51
C ARG A 129 -10.54 -8.21 4.22
N GLY A 130 -11.37 -7.33 3.67
CA GLY A 130 -12.62 -6.90 4.28
C GLY A 130 -12.43 -5.96 5.48
N GLN A 131 -11.25 -5.35 5.61
CA GLN A 131 -10.91 -4.43 6.69
C GLN A 131 -11.16 -2.96 6.27
N SER A 132 -12.28 -2.71 5.58
CA SER A 132 -12.56 -1.41 4.95
C SER A 132 -12.58 -0.27 5.97
N ASP A 133 -13.17 -0.45 7.15
CA ASP A 133 -13.18 0.56 8.22
C ASP A 133 -11.76 0.99 8.64
N SER A 134 -10.87 0.02 8.82
CA SER A 134 -9.45 0.28 9.16
C SER A 134 -8.75 0.99 8.01
N ALA A 135 -8.96 0.52 6.78
CA ALA A 135 -8.41 1.13 5.57
C ALA A 135 -8.81 2.60 5.46
N MET A 136 -10.10 2.90 5.63
CA MET A 136 -10.64 4.25 5.55
C MET A 136 -10.20 5.14 6.71
N ALA A 137 -10.07 4.59 7.92
CA ALA A 137 -9.51 5.32 9.06
C ALA A 137 -8.05 5.73 8.78
N GLN A 138 -7.22 4.81 8.27
CA GLN A 138 -5.84 5.12 7.89
C GLN A 138 -5.78 6.11 6.72
N TYR A 139 -6.66 5.95 5.72
CA TYR A 139 -6.77 6.88 4.59
C TYR A 139 -7.06 8.30 5.05
N ARG A 140 -8.06 8.49 5.91
CA ARG A 140 -8.41 9.83 6.42
C ARG A 140 -7.27 10.44 7.23
N ARG A 141 -6.59 9.66 8.09
CA ARG A 141 -5.41 10.11 8.84
C ARG A 141 -4.28 10.52 7.90
N ALA A 142 -3.98 9.70 6.90
CA ALA A 142 -3.01 10.01 5.86
C ALA A 142 -3.39 11.32 5.14
N ARG A 143 -4.61 11.44 4.64
CA ARG A 143 -5.12 12.61 3.90
C ARG A 143 -4.89 13.93 4.65
N THR A 144 -5.13 13.98 5.97
CA THR A 144 -4.90 15.21 6.77
C THR A 144 -3.44 15.68 6.77
N LYS A 145 -2.47 14.78 6.59
CA LYS A 145 -1.05 15.11 6.55
C LYS A 145 -0.56 15.48 5.14
N PHE A 146 -1.35 15.22 4.10
CA PHE A 146 -0.94 15.37 2.69
C PHE A 146 -1.50 16.61 1.98
N THR A 147 -2.25 17.48 2.66
CA THR A 147 -2.71 18.75 2.11
C THR A 147 -1.50 19.60 1.70
N GLY A 148 -1.13 19.59 0.42
CA GLY A 148 0.03 20.32 -0.14
C GLY A 148 0.98 19.50 -1.03
N HIS A 149 0.88 18.16 -1.07
CA HIS A 149 1.76 17.30 -1.88
C HIS A 149 0.98 16.30 -2.76
N PRO A 150 0.18 16.78 -3.73
CA PRO A 150 -0.75 15.94 -4.51
C PRO A 150 -0.07 14.83 -5.33
N ASN A 151 1.19 15.00 -5.72
CA ASN A 151 1.94 13.98 -6.47
C ASN A 151 2.51 12.85 -5.61
N TYR A 152 2.45 12.96 -4.27
CA TYR A 152 3.14 12.04 -3.36
C TYR A 152 2.33 10.78 -3.04
N HIS A 153 1.00 10.81 -3.20
CA HIS A 153 0.13 9.65 -2.95
C HIS A 153 -0.78 9.36 -4.14
N TRP A 154 -0.48 8.28 -4.86
CA TRP A 154 -1.27 7.82 -6.01
C TRP A 154 -2.76 7.61 -5.67
N ILE A 155 -3.07 7.06 -4.49
CA ILE A 155 -4.46 6.87 -4.00
C ILE A 155 -5.16 8.17 -3.55
N MET A 156 -4.49 9.31 -3.61
CA MET A 156 -5.08 10.62 -3.33
C MET A 156 -5.39 11.39 -4.63
N GLN A 157 -4.85 10.93 -5.76
CA GLN A 157 -5.13 11.49 -7.09
C GLN A 157 -6.38 10.85 -7.68
N GLU A 158 -7.15 11.65 -8.42
CA GLU A 158 -8.38 11.19 -9.07
C GLU A 158 -8.18 9.88 -9.83
N GLY A 159 -7.22 9.83 -10.75
CA GLY A 159 -6.99 8.65 -11.58
C GLY A 159 -6.54 7.43 -10.79
N GLY A 160 -5.70 7.61 -9.77
CA GLY A 160 -5.15 6.50 -9.01
C GLY A 160 -6.17 5.83 -8.10
N ILE A 161 -6.93 6.61 -7.34
CA ILE A 161 -8.01 6.05 -6.53
C ILE A 161 -9.14 5.48 -7.41
N ASN A 162 -9.40 6.06 -8.58
CA ASN A 162 -10.38 5.52 -9.54
C ASN A 162 -9.96 4.16 -10.07
N ALA A 163 -8.70 4.02 -10.49
CA ALA A 163 -8.15 2.75 -10.97
C ALA A 163 -8.25 1.66 -9.89
N MET A 164 -7.95 1.99 -8.63
CA MET A 164 -8.14 1.06 -7.51
C MET A 164 -9.61 0.67 -7.32
N GLY A 165 -10.53 1.63 -7.41
CA GLY A 165 -11.97 1.36 -7.35
C GLY A 165 -12.42 0.35 -8.40
N TYR A 166 -12.01 0.53 -9.66
CA TYR A 166 -12.31 -0.44 -10.73
C TYR A 166 -11.61 -1.78 -10.54
N GLN A 167 -10.38 -1.81 -10.03
CA GLN A 167 -9.72 -3.07 -9.69
C GLN A 167 -10.53 -3.84 -8.62
N LEU A 168 -11.06 -3.16 -7.60
CA LEU A 168 -11.92 -3.79 -6.59
C LEU A 168 -13.24 -4.30 -7.20
N LEU A 169 -13.84 -3.58 -8.17
CA LEU A 169 -15.02 -4.05 -8.90
C LEU A 169 -14.73 -5.32 -9.71
N GLN A 170 -13.58 -5.38 -10.40
CA GLN A 170 -13.15 -6.56 -11.15
C GLN A 170 -12.96 -7.78 -10.24
N GLU A 171 -12.45 -7.55 -9.04
CA GLU A 171 -12.27 -8.55 -7.98
C GLU A 171 -13.55 -8.85 -7.18
N GLN A 172 -14.70 -8.33 -7.62
CA GLN A 172 -16.02 -8.50 -7.01
C GLN A 172 -16.10 -8.04 -5.55
N ARG A 173 -15.19 -7.14 -5.13
CA ARG A 173 -15.22 -6.44 -3.84
C ARG A 173 -16.07 -5.18 -3.93
N ASN A 174 -17.35 -5.35 -4.28
CA ASN A 174 -18.22 -4.24 -4.68
C ASN A 174 -18.44 -3.21 -3.57
N GLU A 175 -18.59 -3.65 -2.32
CA GLU A 175 -18.76 -2.75 -1.17
C GLU A 175 -17.49 -1.91 -0.92
N ALA A 176 -16.31 -2.54 -1.01
CA ALA A 176 -15.04 -1.84 -0.86
C ALA A 176 -14.79 -0.86 -2.01
N ALA A 177 -15.11 -1.26 -3.25
CA ALA A 177 -15.04 -0.38 -4.41
C ALA A 177 -15.95 0.85 -4.24
N LEU A 178 -17.16 0.64 -3.73
CA LEU A 178 -18.10 1.72 -3.45
C LEU A 178 -17.54 2.73 -2.44
N GLU A 179 -16.91 2.26 -1.35
CA GLU A 179 -16.27 3.16 -0.38
C GLU A 179 -15.13 3.99 -1.00
N VAL A 180 -14.26 3.34 -1.77
CA VAL A 180 -13.13 3.99 -2.44
C VAL A 180 -13.60 5.04 -3.45
N LEU A 181 -14.61 4.70 -4.27
CA LEU A 181 -15.14 5.59 -5.29
C LEU A 181 -15.96 6.74 -4.70
N LYS A 182 -16.63 6.54 -3.56
CA LYS A 182 -17.24 7.63 -2.79
C LYS A 182 -16.20 8.64 -2.34
N ILE A 183 -15.09 8.20 -1.78
CA ILE A 183 -13.99 9.10 -1.37
C ILE A 183 -13.43 9.87 -2.57
N ASN A 184 -13.36 9.26 -3.75
CA ASN A 184 -12.93 9.98 -4.94
C ASN A 184 -13.84 11.19 -5.25
N THR A 185 -15.15 11.04 -5.07
CA THR A 185 -16.12 12.16 -5.21
C THR A 185 -15.98 13.23 -4.14
N GLU A 186 -15.57 12.86 -2.92
CA GLU A 186 -15.26 13.84 -1.87
C GLU A 186 -14.01 14.65 -2.22
N ASN A 187 -12.99 14.00 -2.77
CA ASN A 187 -11.73 14.63 -3.11
C ASN A 187 -11.82 15.46 -4.40
N HIS A 188 -12.67 15.07 -5.35
CA HIS A 188 -12.81 15.68 -6.67
C HIS A 188 -14.28 15.99 -7.00
N PRO A 189 -14.98 16.83 -6.20
CA PRO A 189 -16.43 16.99 -6.29
C PRO A 189 -16.95 17.61 -7.59
N GLY A 190 -16.07 18.21 -8.41
CA GLY A 190 -16.40 18.77 -9.73
C GLY A 190 -15.97 17.92 -10.92
N SER A 191 -15.40 16.73 -10.71
CA SER A 191 -15.03 15.84 -11.83
C SER A 191 -16.24 15.01 -12.27
N PRO A 192 -16.67 15.05 -13.54
CA PRO A 192 -17.74 14.17 -14.01
C PRO A 192 -17.35 12.69 -14.00
N ASN A 193 -16.07 12.40 -14.22
CA ASN A 193 -15.52 11.04 -14.25
C ASN A 193 -15.74 10.31 -12.92
N VAL A 194 -15.51 10.98 -11.77
CA VAL A 194 -15.67 10.34 -10.46
C VAL A 194 -17.11 9.97 -10.15
N TYR A 195 -18.09 10.72 -10.67
CA TYR A 195 -19.50 10.38 -10.51
C TYR A 195 -19.95 9.28 -11.46
N ASP A 196 -19.39 9.21 -12.67
CA ASP A 196 -19.63 8.06 -13.54
C ASP A 196 -19.14 6.77 -12.89
N SER A 197 -17.90 6.75 -12.40
CA SER A 197 -17.35 5.59 -11.68
C SER A 197 -18.10 5.28 -10.39
N LEU A 198 -18.56 6.28 -9.64
CA LEU A 198 -19.43 6.05 -8.49
C LEU A 198 -20.76 5.38 -8.90
N GLY A 199 -21.31 5.73 -10.06
CA GLY A 199 -22.49 5.08 -10.62
C GLY A 199 -22.28 3.60 -10.91
N ASP A 200 -21.10 3.22 -11.44
CA ASP A 200 -20.75 1.81 -11.65
C ASP A 200 -20.68 1.04 -10.33
N ALA A 201 -20.11 1.64 -9.29
CA ALA A 201 -20.03 1.01 -7.98
C ALA A 201 -21.40 0.83 -7.32
N TYR A 202 -22.30 1.82 -7.43
CA TYR A 202 -23.67 1.68 -6.95
C TYR A 202 -24.43 0.58 -7.69
N GLU A 203 -24.27 0.49 -9.01
CA GLU A 203 -24.88 -0.60 -9.78
C GLU A 203 -24.34 -1.97 -9.35
N ALA A 204 -23.03 -2.08 -9.11
CA ALA A 204 -22.39 -3.32 -8.68
C ALA A 204 -22.88 -3.82 -7.30
N VAL A 205 -23.28 -2.92 -6.39
CA VAL A 205 -23.92 -3.29 -5.11
C VAL A 205 -25.45 -3.40 -5.21
N GLY A 206 -26.02 -3.26 -6.41
CA GLY A 206 -27.47 -3.35 -6.65
C GLY A 206 -28.29 -2.11 -6.26
N ASP A 207 -27.64 -0.98 -5.96
CA ASP A 207 -28.33 0.28 -5.66
C ASP A 207 -28.64 1.06 -6.93
N THR A 208 -29.63 0.58 -7.68
CA THR A 208 -30.08 1.19 -8.94
C THR A 208 -30.47 2.66 -8.77
N ALA A 209 -31.06 3.03 -7.63
CA ALA A 209 -31.53 4.40 -7.41
C ALA A 209 -30.35 5.38 -7.31
N ARG A 210 -29.31 5.03 -6.54
CA ARG A 210 -28.11 5.86 -6.43
C ARG A 210 -27.23 5.80 -7.67
N ALA A 211 -27.21 4.68 -8.38
CA ALA A 211 -26.52 4.57 -9.66
C ALA A 211 -27.07 5.56 -10.70
N VAL A 212 -28.41 5.66 -10.81
CA VAL A 212 -29.07 6.66 -11.67
C VAL A 212 -28.70 8.08 -11.25
N GLN A 213 -28.78 8.41 -9.96
CA GLN A 213 -28.44 9.74 -9.45
C GLN A 213 -26.98 10.13 -9.76
N ALA A 214 -26.05 9.19 -9.61
CA ALA A 214 -24.64 9.42 -9.89
C ALA A 214 -24.38 9.66 -11.39
N SER A 215 -24.99 8.86 -12.28
CA SER A 215 -24.89 9.07 -13.73
C SER A 215 -25.51 10.38 -14.20
N GLU A 216 -26.68 10.76 -13.67
CA GLU A 216 -27.29 12.07 -13.97
C GLU A 216 -26.38 13.22 -13.54
N LYS A 217 -25.73 13.10 -12.36
CA LYS A 217 -24.77 14.09 -11.88
C LYS A 217 -23.52 14.18 -12.76
N ALA A 218 -22.99 13.04 -13.23
CA ALA A 218 -21.86 13.01 -14.16
C ALA A 218 -22.18 13.78 -15.46
N LEU A 219 -23.38 13.57 -16.02
CA LEU A 219 -23.84 14.28 -17.22
C LEU A 219 -24.04 15.77 -16.98
N ALA A 220 -24.58 16.16 -15.83
CA ALA A 220 -24.73 17.58 -15.46
C ALA A 220 -23.36 18.28 -15.38
N LEU A 221 -22.38 17.66 -14.71
CA LEU A 221 -21.02 18.21 -14.59
C LEU A 221 -20.28 18.28 -15.92
N LEU A 222 -20.53 17.35 -16.86
CA LEU A 222 -19.98 17.44 -18.22
C LEU A 222 -20.52 18.66 -18.99
N GLN A 223 -21.77 19.06 -18.76
CA GLN A 223 -22.35 20.23 -19.41
C GLN A 223 -21.75 21.53 -18.85
N GLU A 224 -21.43 21.55 -17.56
CA GLU A 224 -20.80 22.70 -16.89
C GLU A 224 -19.30 22.80 -17.23
N ASN A 225 -18.62 21.67 -17.42
CA ASN A 225 -17.17 21.62 -17.59
C ASN A 225 -16.76 21.51 -19.06
N THR A 226 -16.86 22.63 -19.78
CA THR A 226 -16.52 22.73 -21.21
C THR A 226 -15.01 22.70 -21.51
N ALA A 227 -14.16 22.69 -20.48
CA ALA A 227 -12.70 22.72 -20.63
C ALA A 227 -12.06 21.31 -20.63
N LEU A 228 -12.84 20.26 -20.36
CA LEU A 228 -12.37 18.88 -20.44
C LEU A 228 -12.08 18.47 -21.88
N ASP A 229 -11.12 17.56 -22.04
CA ASP A 229 -10.84 16.95 -23.33
C ASP A 229 -12.13 16.36 -23.93
N GLU A 230 -12.38 16.64 -25.21
CA GLU A 230 -13.63 16.32 -25.87
C GLU A 230 -13.81 14.79 -26.05
N ASN A 231 -12.71 14.07 -26.31
CA ASN A 231 -12.75 12.62 -26.42
C ASN A 231 -13.06 11.98 -25.07
N PHE A 232 -12.41 12.44 -24.00
CA PHE A 232 -12.68 11.97 -22.66
C PHE A 232 -14.11 12.27 -22.21
N SER A 233 -14.58 13.49 -22.48
CA SER A 233 -15.96 13.92 -22.18
C SER A 233 -17.00 13.04 -22.90
N ARG A 234 -16.72 12.67 -24.15
CA ARG A 234 -17.56 11.76 -24.94
C ARG A 234 -17.61 10.35 -24.34
N LEU A 235 -16.49 9.82 -23.85
CA LEU A 235 -16.46 8.50 -23.21
C LEU A 235 -17.31 8.46 -21.92
N ILE A 236 -17.16 9.47 -21.06
CA ILE A 236 -17.96 9.58 -19.83
C ILE A 236 -19.45 9.69 -20.17
N ARG A 237 -19.80 10.52 -21.17
CA ARG A 237 -21.19 10.67 -21.61
C ARG A 237 -21.79 9.34 -22.08
N GLN A 238 -21.08 8.63 -22.96
CA GLN A 238 -21.52 7.33 -23.49
C GLN A 238 -21.70 6.30 -22.36
N SER A 239 -20.75 6.24 -21.43
CA SER A 239 -20.82 5.36 -20.25
C SER A 239 -22.06 5.64 -19.41
N ALA A 240 -22.26 6.91 -19.03
CA ALA A 240 -23.38 7.33 -18.17
C ALA A 240 -24.75 7.14 -18.87
N GLU A 241 -24.88 7.49 -20.14
CA GLU A 241 -26.12 7.30 -20.91
C GLU A 241 -26.48 5.82 -21.07
N ALA A 242 -25.52 4.97 -21.45
CA ALA A 242 -25.73 3.53 -21.59
C ALA A 242 -26.18 2.89 -20.27
N LYS A 243 -25.61 3.35 -19.15
CA LYS A 243 -25.98 2.92 -17.80
C LYS A 243 -27.41 3.32 -17.46
N LEU A 244 -27.80 4.58 -17.70
CA LEU A 244 -29.16 5.04 -17.49
C LEU A 244 -30.18 4.24 -18.31
N GLU A 245 -29.87 3.94 -19.57
CA GLU A 245 -30.72 3.10 -20.42
C GLU A 245 -30.87 1.68 -19.86
N ARG A 246 -29.76 1.05 -19.44
CA ARG A 246 -29.76 -0.29 -18.85
C ARG A 246 -30.59 -0.34 -17.56
N LEU A 247 -30.36 0.60 -16.65
CA LEU A 247 -31.05 0.67 -15.35
C LEU A 247 -32.54 1.01 -15.48
N ARG A 248 -32.93 1.78 -16.49
CA ARG A 248 -34.36 2.03 -16.81
C ARG A 248 -35.07 0.75 -17.26
N LYS A 249 -34.42 -0.09 -18.07
CA LYS A 249 -34.97 -1.38 -18.54
C LYS A 249 -35.15 -2.40 -17.42
N GLN A 250 -34.32 -2.37 -16.37
CA GLN A 250 -34.43 -3.26 -15.21
C GLN A 250 -35.62 -2.96 -14.29
N LYS A 251 -36.23 -1.76 -14.40
CA LYS A 251 -37.41 -1.35 -13.63
C LYS A 251 -38.74 -1.77 -14.26
N ILE A 252 -38.71 -2.35 -15.46
CA ILE A 252 -39.88 -2.83 -16.23
C ILE A 252 -39.90 -4.36 -16.15
#